data_AF-A0AAV7BWP4-F1
#
_entry.id   AF-A0AAV7BWP4-F1
#
_cell.length_a   1.000
_cell.length_b   1.000
_cell.length_c   1.000
_cell.angle_alpha   90.00
_cell.angle_beta   90.00
_cell.angle_gamma   90.00
#
_symmetry.space_group_name_H-M   'P 1'
#
loop_
_entity.id
_entity.type
_entity.pdbx_description
1 polymer ?
#
loop_
_entity_poly.entity_id
_entity_poly.type
_entity_poly.pdbx_seq_one_letter_code
_entity_poly.pdbx_strand_id
1 'polypeptide(L)'
;MSIGSDDDEYTVLNLAVAAAPGIISEMFLGIVDSAIKQSNSSLFQKRSVREVLWGYRDPFLEAIPNFIISDKTTGVFYPYNGTADGPYVVFNGKDFIQKVALITRYKRQSTLSYWSDDYCDMINGTDAASFPPSVDKNLRLYFFSSEICRSIYGEFEKEYKLRGIKLYRFVVPKLALASPLENPDNHCFCTDLLISRNCTGSGVLDLRACQGGKPIFLSMPHFLYASDFILDSLDGLSPNIEEHQTFVDVEPITGFTMHFAKRLQVNVYFNRTDKIEVLSKLQSEFMFPVVWLNEVGI
;
A
#
# COMPACT_ATOMS: atom_id res chain seq x y z
N MET A 1 19.16 -7.50 -11.01
CA MET A 1 18.74 -8.48 -12.03
C MET A 1 17.39 -8.00 -12.54
N SER A 2 17.31 -7.50 -13.77
CA SER A 2 16.10 -6.89 -14.33
C SER A 2 15.84 -7.49 -15.71
N ILE A 3 14.56 -7.58 -16.10
CA ILE A 3 14.17 -8.06 -17.44
C ILE A 3 14.59 -7.07 -18.55
N GLY A 4 14.72 -5.79 -18.22
CA GLY A 4 15.05 -4.72 -19.14
C GLY A 4 15.59 -3.47 -18.43
N SER A 5 15.65 -2.37 -19.18
CA SER A 5 16.18 -1.08 -18.71
C SER A 5 15.13 -0.32 -17.90
N ASP A 6 15.56 0.59 -17.03
CA ASP A 6 14.63 1.54 -16.39
C ASP A 6 14.10 2.61 -17.38
N ASP A 7 14.71 2.71 -18.56
CA ASP A 7 14.20 3.51 -19.69
C ASP A 7 13.12 2.79 -20.53
N ASP A 8 12.80 1.53 -20.25
CA ASP A 8 11.76 0.81 -21.00
C ASP A 8 10.39 1.46 -20.80
N GLU A 9 9.66 1.66 -21.91
CA GLU A 9 8.40 2.40 -21.90
C GLU A 9 7.18 1.49 -21.92
N TYR A 10 6.21 1.82 -21.08
CA TYR A 10 4.93 1.12 -20.97
C TYR A 10 3.76 2.09 -21.06
N THR A 11 2.62 1.59 -21.56
CA THR A 11 1.35 2.31 -21.42
C THR A 11 0.85 2.11 -20.01
N VAL A 12 0.73 3.19 -19.26
CA VAL A 12 0.36 3.20 -17.84
C VAL A 12 -0.77 4.18 -17.58
N LEU A 13 -1.43 4.02 -16.43
CA LEU A 13 -2.40 4.99 -15.94
C LEU A 13 -1.71 6.36 -15.76
N ASN A 14 -2.36 7.41 -16.20
CA ASN A 14 -1.98 8.76 -15.85
C ASN A 14 -2.37 9.03 -14.39
N LEU A 15 -1.42 8.80 -13.48
CA LEU A 15 -1.62 8.94 -12.03
C LEU A 15 -2.15 10.33 -11.65
N ALA A 16 -1.64 11.39 -12.26
CA ALA A 16 -2.07 12.75 -11.96
C ALA A 16 -3.52 12.99 -12.39
N VAL A 17 -3.86 12.62 -13.64
CA VAL A 17 -5.22 12.77 -14.17
C VAL A 17 -6.23 11.91 -13.41
N ALA A 18 -5.89 10.65 -13.14
CA ALA A 18 -6.78 9.72 -12.43
C ALA A 18 -7.00 10.13 -10.96
N ALA A 19 -5.97 10.63 -10.29
CA ALA A 19 -6.06 11.03 -8.88
C ALA A 19 -6.67 12.42 -8.67
N ALA A 20 -6.63 13.30 -9.67
CA ALA A 20 -7.06 14.69 -9.56
C ALA A 20 -8.46 14.89 -8.96
N PRO A 21 -9.51 14.13 -9.34
CA PRO A 21 -10.85 14.29 -8.75
C PRO A 21 -10.90 13.95 -7.26
N GLY A 22 -10.03 13.05 -6.79
CA GLY A 22 -9.97 12.67 -5.37
C GLY A 22 -9.18 13.63 -4.50
N ILE A 23 -8.31 14.46 -5.09
CA ILE A 23 -7.40 15.37 -4.38
C ILE A 23 -7.87 16.83 -4.48
N ILE A 24 -8.36 17.24 -5.64
CA ILE A 24 -8.71 18.62 -5.95
C ILE A 24 -10.19 18.84 -5.67
N SER A 25 -10.51 19.93 -4.97
CA SER A 25 -11.90 20.31 -4.67
C SER A 25 -12.76 20.36 -5.94
N GLU A 26 -14.00 19.88 -5.80
CA GLU A 26 -15.07 19.93 -6.81
C GLU A 26 -15.28 21.30 -7.46
N MET A 27 -14.93 22.39 -6.77
CA MET A 27 -14.97 23.77 -7.29
C MET A 27 -13.97 24.00 -8.43
N PHE A 28 -12.81 23.34 -8.38
CA PHE A 28 -11.72 23.55 -9.32
C PHE A 28 -11.66 22.53 -10.46
N LEU A 29 -12.58 21.55 -10.51
CA LEU A 29 -12.56 20.52 -11.54
C LEU A 29 -12.74 21.05 -12.97
N GLY A 30 -13.38 22.21 -13.16
CA GLY A 30 -13.39 22.88 -14.48
C GLY A 30 -12.01 23.39 -14.92
N ILE A 31 -11.17 23.83 -13.96
CA ILE A 31 -9.78 24.19 -14.22
C ILE A 31 -8.97 22.92 -14.52
N VAL A 32 -9.22 21.84 -13.80
CA VAL A 32 -8.60 20.52 -14.05
C VAL A 32 -8.87 20.05 -15.48
N ASP A 33 -10.13 20.05 -15.92
CA ASP A 33 -10.50 19.65 -17.28
C ASP A 33 -9.85 20.55 -18.34
N SER A 34 -9.82 21.87 -18.10
CA SER A 34 -9.15 22.82 -19.00
C SER A 34 -7.64 22.58 -19.09
N ALA A 35 -6.98 22.28 -17.96
CA ALA A 35 -5.56 21.96 -17.91
C ALA A 35 -5.25 20.65 -18.63
N ILE A 36 -6.06 19.59 -18.43
CA ILE A 36 -5.93 18.31 -19.15
C ILE A 36 -6.01 18.51 -20.67
N LYS A 37 -6.96 19.34 -21.12
CA LYS A 37 -7.12 19.68 -22.55
C LYS A 37 -5.94 20.47 -23.09
N GLN A 38 -5.47 21.47 -22.33
CA GLN A 38 -4.34 22.31 -22.72
C GLN A 38 -3.04 21.51 -22.84
N SER A 39 -2.80 20.57 -21.92
CA SER A 39 -1.62 19.70 -21.93
C SER A 39 -1.75 18.49 -22.87
N ASN A 40 -2.90 18.33 -23.52
CA ASN A 40 -3.24 17.15 -24.33
C ASN A 40 -3.05 15.83 -23.56
N SER A 41 -3.37 15.84 -22.28
CA SER A 41 -3.27 14.68 -21.41
C SER A 41 -4.49 13.76 -21.56
N SER A 42 -4.26 12.46 -21.37
CA SER A 42 -5.29 11.41 -21.38
C SER A 42 -5.23 10.59 -20.09
N LEU A 43 -6.22 9.73 -19.87
CA LEU A 43 -6.28 8.81 -18.73
C LEU A 43 -5.13 7.79 -18.76
N PHE A 44 -4.64 7.45 -19.94
CA PHE A 44 -3.46 6.60 -20.13
C PHE A 44 -2.38 7.37 -20.86
N GLN A 45 -1.12 7.02 -20.58
CA GLN A 45 0.05 7.64 -21.16
C GLN A 45 1.17 6.62 -21.35
N LYS A 46 2.16 6.97 -22.17
CA LYS A 46 3.38 6.19 -22.32
C LYS A 46 4.49 6.83 -21.48
N ARG A 47 5.11 6.06 -20.59
CA ARG A 47 6.19 6.52 -19.71
C ARG A 47 7.23 5.43 -19.50
N SER A 48 8.46 5.83 -19.22
CA SER A 48 9.52 4.92 -18.80
C SER A 48 9.28 4.37 -17.39
N VAL A 49 9.83 3.19 -17.08
CA VAL A 49 9.80 2.63 -15.71
C VAL A 49 10.37 3.63 -14.71
N ARG A 50 11.48 4.28 -15.04
CA ARG A 50 12.14 5.28 -14.20
C ARG A 50 11.21 6.43 -13.83
N GLU A 51 10.49 6.99 -14.81
CA GLU A 51 9.54 8.07 -14.56
C GLU A 51 8.37 7.61 -13.69
N VAL A 52 7.79 6.44 -13.99
CA VAL A 52 6.63 5.92 -13.23
C VAL A 52 7.00 5.65 -11.78
N LEU A 53 8.16 5.07 -11.51
CA LEU A 53 8.59 4.72 -10.16
C LEU A 53 9.09 5.94 -9.37
N TRP A 54 10.01 6.72 -9.95
CA TRP A 54 10.76 7.73 -9.18
C TRP A 54 10.27 9.16 -9.39
N GLY A 55 9.44 9.37 -10.40
CA GLY A 55 8.75 10.61 -10.64
C GLY A 55 9.17 11.33 -11.92
N TYR A 56 8.22 12.09 -12.48
CA TYR A 56 8.41 13.00 -13.59
C TYR A 56 7.54 14.24 -13.40
N ARG A 57 7.94 15.37 -14.01
CA ARG A 57 7.09 16.57 -14.04
C ARG A 57 5.95 16.33 -15.03
N ASP A 58 4.73 16.34 -14.52
CA ASP A 58 3.55 16.01 -15.30
C ASP A 58 3.03 17.24 -16.09
N PRO A 59 2.87 17.17 -17.42
CA PRO A 59 2.41 18.30 -18.23
C PRO A 59 1.04 18.85 -17.82
N PHE A 60 0.13 18.00 -17.33
CA PHE A 60 -1.16 18.44 -16.83
C PHE A 60 -1.00 19.19 -15.50
N LEU A 61 -0.19 18.66 -14.58
CA LEU A 61 0.10 19.36 -13.32
C LEU A 61 0.78 20.72 -13.56
N GLU A 62 1.68 20.84 -14.55
CA GLU A 62 2.29 22.13 -14.93
C GLU A 62 1.26 23.18 -15.38
N ALA A 63 0.18 22.75 -16.04
CA ALA A 63 -0.89 23.64 -16.48
C ALA A 63 -1.83 24.08 -15.33
N ILE A 64 -1.77 23.41 -14.17
CA ILE A 64 -2.54 23.80 -12.99
C ILE A 64 -1.87 24.98 -12.27
N PRO A 65 -2.62 26.00 -11.83
CA PRO A 65 -2.09 27.06 -10.98
C PRO A 65 -1.51 26.57 -9.64
N ASN A 66 -0.38 27.17 -9.20
CA ASN A 66 0.34 26.76 -7.98
C ASN A 66 -0.45 26.84 -6.68
N PHE A 67 -1.49 27.70 -6.61
CA PHE A 67 -2.34 27.79 -5.44
C PHE A 67 -3.28 26.58 -5.28
N ILE A 68 -3.47 25.78 -6.34
CA ILE A 68 -4.27 24.55 -6.32
C ILE A 68 -3.36 23.36 -6.03
N ILE A 69 -2.30 23.19 -6.84
CA ILE A 69 -1.28 22.15 -6.65
C ILE A 69 0.07 22.80 -6.90
N SER A 70 0.94 22.81 -5.89
CA SER A 70 2.29 23.35 -6.00
C SER A 70 3.31 22.31 -6.50
N ASP A 71 3.20 21.06 -6.06
CA ASP A 71 4.08 19.98 -6.51
C ASP A 71 3.64 19.45 -7.87
N LYS A 72 4.53 19.58 -8.85
CA LYS A 72 4.26 19.22 -10.26
C LYS A 72 4.78 17.84 -10.63
N THR A 73 5.41 17.14 -9.67
CA THR A 73 6.02 15.84 -9.91
C THR A 73 5.10 14.75 -9.41
N THR A 74 4.96 13.69 -10.20
CA THR A 74 4.18 12.50 -9.83
C THR A 74 4.96 11.24 -10.13
N GLY A 75 4.81 10.23 -9.27
CA GLY A 75 5.47 8.93 -9.35
C GLY A 75 5.04 8.05 -8.18
N VAL A 76 5.14 6.74 -8.33
CA VAL A 76 4.68 5.76 -7.32
C VAL A 76 5.46 5.90 -6.02
N PHE A 77 6.78 6.03 -6.10
CA PHE A 77 7.68 6.23 -4.96
C PHE A 77 8.24 7.65 -4.94
N TYR A 78 7.51 8.64 -5.45
CA TYR A 78 7.98 10.02 -5.37
C TYR A 78 7.38 10.75 -4.15
N PRO A 79 8.21 11.40 -3.30
CA PRO A 79 9.67 11.28 -3.21
C PRO A 79 10.09 10.02 -2.42
N TYR A 80 11.32 9.55 -2.64
CA TYR A 80 11.89 8.43 -1.89
C TYR A 80 13.38 8.62 -1.64
N ASN A 81 14.17 8.70 -2.70
CA ASN A 81 15.62 8.89 -2.57
C ASN A 81 15.96 10.18 -1.81
N GLY A 82 16.82 10.06 -0.78
CA GLY A 82 17.22 11.18 0.07
C GLY A 82 16.23 11.51 1.20
N THR A 83 15.16 10.73 1.34
CA THR A 83 14.25 10.79 2.50
C THR A 83 14.62 9.72 3.53
N ALA A 84 14.17 9.90 4.78
CA ALA A 84 14.29 8.90 5.83
C ALA A 84 12.92 8.67 6.46
N ASP A 85 12.55 7.39 6.62
CA ASP A 85 11.35 7.04 7.36
C ASP A 85 11.63 6.99 8.87
N GLY A 86 10.73 7.57 9.66
CA GLY A 86 10.87 7.72 11.11
C GLY A 86 11.06 9.17 11.59
N PRO A 87 11.68 9.39 12.76
CA PRO A 87 12.45 8.41 13.55
C PRO A 87 11.59 7.33 14.22
N TYR A 88 12.19 6.16 14.41
CA TYR A 88 11.67 5.05 15.22
C TYR A 88 12.33 5.03 16.59
N VAL A 89 11.55 4.77 17.64
CA VAL A 89 12.05 4.50 18.99
C VAL A 89 11.63 3.09 19.36
N VAL A 90 12.59 2.20 19.56
CA VAL A 90 12.38 0.79 19.87
C VAL A 90 12.98 0.43 21.22
N PHE A 91 12.41 -0.60 21.85
CA PHE A 91 13.04 -1.19 23.04
C PHE A 91 14.34 -1.92 22.66
N ASN A 92 15.40 -1.70 23.42
CA ASN A 92 16.71 -2.33 23.20
C ASN A 92 16.83 -3.73 23.83
N GLY A 93 15.82 -4.19 24.57
CA GLY A 93 15.83 -5.51 25.22
C GLY A 93 16.70 -5.64 26.48
N LYS A 94 17.37 -4.57 26.94
CA LYS A 94 18.29 -4.63 28.08
C LYS A 94 17.60 -5.03 29.39
N ASP A 95 16.44 -4.42 29.66
CA ASP A 95 15.69 -4.68 30.91
C ASP A 95 14.81 -5.93 30.77
N PHE A 96 14.18 -6.10 29.60
CA PHE A 96 13.31 -7.23 29.28
C PHE A 96 13.54 -7.66 27.84
N ILE A 97 14.21 -8.80 27.65
CA ILE A 97 14.51 -9.32 26.30
C ILE A 97 13.25 -9.58 25.48
N GLN A 98 12.13 -9.90 26.14
CA GLN A 98 10.84 -10.10 25.49
C GLN A 98 10.22 -8.84 24.85
N LYS A 99 10.85 -7.68 25.04
CA LYS A 99 10.44 -6.42 24.40
C LYS A 99 11.38 -5.97 23.30
N VAL A 100 12.51 -6.64 23.07
CA VAL A 100 13.51 -6.19 22.09
C VAL A 100 12.87 -5.91 20.73
N ALA A 101 13.31 -4.84 20.07
CA ALA A 101 12.85 -4.35 18.77
C ALA A 101 11.37 -3.92 18.69
N LEU A 102 10.55 -4.12 19.73
CA LEU A 102 9.18 -3.60 19.75
C LEU A 102 9.19 -2.08 19.63
N ILE A 103 8.38 -1.55 18.73
CA ILE A 103 8.27 -0.13 18.45
C ILE A 103 7.44 0.52 19.55
N THR A 104 7.99 1.58 20.14
CA THR A 104 7.30 2.38 21.16
C THR A 104 6.80 3.71 20.63
N ARG A 105 7.54 4.30 19.69
CA ARG A 105 7.16 5.52 19.00
C ARG A 105 7.62 5.50 17.56
N TYR A 106 6.78 6.03 16.70
CA TYR A 106 7.09 6.37 15.31
C TYR A 106 6.77 7.85 15.09
N LYS A 107 7.72 8.60 14.52
CA LYS A 107 7.58 10.06 14.32
C LYS A 107 7.17 10.81 15.60
N ARG A 108 7.76 10.41 16.73
CA ARG A 108 7.53 10.94 18.09
C ARG A 108 6.14 10.66 18.68
N GLN A 109 5.28 9.95 17.97
CA GLN A 109 3.95 9.54 18.44
C GLN A 109 3.97 8.08 18.91
N SER A 110 3.21 7.76 19.96
CA SER A 110 3.03 6.39 20.46
C SER A 110 1.86 5.65 19.80
N THR A 111 1.02 6.39 19.07
CA THR A 111 -0.09 5.89 18.25
C THR A 111 -0.06 6.63 16.91
N LEU A 112 -0.73 6.08 15.92
CA LEU A 112 -1.02 6.75 14.66
C LEU A 112 -2.18 7.74 14.86
N SER A 113 -2.52 8.46 13.79
CA SER A 113 -3.65 9.39 13.76
C SER A 113 -4.35 9.32 12.40
N TYR A 114 -4.39 8.14 11.81
CA TYR A 114 -4.88 7.93 10.44
C TYR A 114 -6.30 7.34 10.45
N TRP A 115 -6.61 6.52 11.45
CA TRP A 115 -7.80 5.67 11.43
C TRP A 115 -8.93 6.20 12.32
N SER A 116 -8.68 7.26 13.09
CA SER A 116 -9.66 7.88 14.00
C SER A 116 -10.24 6.89 15.01
N ASP A 117 -9.43 5.92 15.43
CA ASP A 117 -9.82 4.86 16.34
C ASP A 117 -8.59 4.38 17.12
N ASP A 118 -8.72 4.30 18.44
CA ASP A 118 -7.61 3.99 19.35
C ASP A 118 -7.00 2.60 19.09
N TYR A 119 -7.79 1.62 18.63
CA TYR A 119 -7.33 0.27 18.32
C TYR A 119 -6.63 0.22 16.95
N CYS A 120 -7.24 0.78 15.91
CA CYS A 120 -6.63 0.80 14.57
C CYS A 120 -5.37 1.68 14.49
N ASP A 121 -5.29 2.73 15.32
CA ASP A 121 -4.13 3.62 15.41
C ASP A 121 -3.01 3.04 16.30
N MET A 122 -3.14 1.83 16.86
CA MET A 122 -2.05 1.21 17.63
C MET A 122 -0.82 0.89 16.75
N ILE A 123 0.36 1.23 17.26
CA ILE A 123 1.66 0.77 16.73
C ILE A 123 2.05 -0.49 17.51
N ASN A 124 1.82 -1.66 16.91
CA ASN A 124 2.02 -2.96 17.52
C ASN A 124 3.19 -3.70 16.89
N GLY A 125 4.00 -4.35 17.73
CA GLY A 125 5.05 -5.24 17.27
C GLY A 125 6.36 -4.55 16.90
N THR A 126 7.14 -5.21 16.04
CA THR A 126 8.44 -4.74 15.54
C THR A 126 8.30 -4.16 14.13
N ASP A 127 9.43 -3.94 13.45
CA ASP A 127 9.50 -3.62 12.01
C ASP A 127 9.56 -4.88 11.12
N ALA A 128 9.32 -6.07 11.70
CA ALA A 128 9.44 -7.40 11.09
C ALA A 128 10.85 -7.84 10.67
N ALA A 129 11.91 -7.03 10.86
CA ALA A 129 13.28 -7.48 10.63
C ALA A 129 13.76 -8.46 11.72
N SER A 130 13.23 -8.28 12.93
CA SER A 130 13.42 -9.20 14.05
C SER A 130 12.21 -9.17 14.98
N PHE A 131 12.08 -10.20 15.79
CA PHE A 131 11.05 -10.37 16.82
C PHE A 131 11.73 -10.72 18.14
N PRO A 132 11.03 -10.60 19.28
CA PRO A 132 11.52 -11.16 20.54
C PRO A 132 11.89 -12.65 20.42
N PRO A 133 12.94 -13.11 21.13
CA PRO A 133 13.41 -14.49 21.05
C PRO A 133 12.41 -15.49 21.65
N SER A 134 12.63 -16.78 21.37
CA SER A 134 11.72 -17.87 21.75
C SER A 134 10.33 -17.73 21.12
N VAL A 135 10.28 -17.57 19.80
CA VAL A 135 9.06 -17.39 19.02
C VAL A 135 8.13 -18.61 19.16
N ASP A 136 6.88 -18.35 19.54
CA ASP A 136 5.82 -19.36 19.62
C ASP A 136 4.98 -19.36 18.34
N LYS A 137 4.79 -20.53 17.75
CA LYS A 137 3.97 -20.74 16.55
C LYS A 137 2.49 -20.49 16.79
N ASN A 138 2.03 -20.62 18.04
CA ASN A 138 0.62 -20.46 18.39
C ASN A 138 0.22 -18.99 18.55
N LEU A 139 1.18 -18.07 18.49
CA LEU A 139 0.96 -16.64 18.66
C LEU A 139 1.10 -15.90 17.33
N ARG A 140 0.32 -14.82 17.19
CA ARG A 140 0.46 -13.86 16.09
C ARG A 140 1.73 -13.04 16.27
N LEU A 141 2.49 -12.88 15.19
CA LEU A 141 3.60 -11.93 15.14
C LEU A 141 3.11 -10.60 14.60
N TYR A 142 2.96 -9.61 15.48
CA TYR A 142 2.60 -8.25 15.09
C TYR A 142 3.82 -7.50 14.57
N PHE A 143 3.60 -6.65 13.58
CA PHE A 143 4.59 -5.70 13.09
C PHE A 143 3.92 -4.48 12.48
N PHE A 144 4.59 -3.34 12.57
CA PHE A 144 4.16 -2.09 11.99
C PHE A 144 4.91 -1.84 10.68
N SER A 145 4.17 -1.50 9.62
CA SER A 145 4.76 -1.11 8.34
C SER A 145 4.24 0.28 7.97
N SER A 146 5.13 1.27 8.00
CA SER A 146 4.82 2.65 7.64
C SER A 146 4.27 2.81 6.23
N GLU A 147 4.71 1.96 5.29
CA GLU A 147 4.24 1.95 3.90
C GLU A 147 2.75 1.62 3.74
N ILE A 148 2.19 0.83 4.67
CA ILE A 148 0.76 0.48 4.68
C ILE A 148 -0.02 1.25 5.75
N CYS A 149 0.67 2.15 6.47
CA CYS A 149 0.11 3.06 7.45
C CYS A 149 -0.66 2.40 8.61
N ARG A 150 -0.37 1.13 8.93
CA ARG A 150 -0.97 0.43 10.07
C ARG A 150 -0.07 -0.69 10.58
N SER A 151 -0.40 -1.17 11.77
CA SER A 151 0.07 -2.45 12.26
C SER A 151 -0.70 -3.60 11.62
N ILE A 152 0.00 -4.69 11.34
CA ILE A 152 -0.55 -5.94 10.82
C ILE A 152 0.09 -7.12 11.57
N TYR A 153 -0.29 -8.34 11.21
CA TYR A 153 0.22 -9.54 11.86
C TYR A 153 0.44 -10.69 10.88
N GLY A 154 1.37 -11.57 11.22
CA GLY A 154 1.58 -12.86 10.59
C GLY A 154 1.07 -14.00 11.47
N GLU A 155 0.53 -15.04 10.84
CA GLU A 155 0.13 -16.30 11.48
C GLU A 155 1.01 -17.45 10.98
N PHE A 156 1.33 -18.41 11.86
CA PHE A 156 2.17 -19.54 11.52
C PHE A 156 1.52 -20.39 10.43
N GLU A 157 2.26 -20.64 9.34
CA GLU A 157 1.85 -21.53 8.26
C GLU A 157 2.54 -22.89 8.42
N LYS A 158 3.88 -22.89 8.46
CA LYS A 158 4.67 -24.14 8.41
C LYS A 158 6.08 -23.97 8.97
N GLU A 159 6.70 -25.10 9.27
CA GLU A 159 8.15 -25.15 9.45
C GLU A 159 8.84 -25.11 8.09
N TYR A 160 9.93 -24.36 8.02
CA TYR A 160 10.77 -24.21 6.84
C TYR A 160 12.23 -24.42 7.24
N LYS A 161 13.07 -24.94 6.32
CA LYS A 161 14.49 -25.17 6.59
C LYS A 161 15.33 -24.47 5.54
N LEU A 162 16.06 -23.44 5.95
CA LEU A 162 16.94 -22.67 5.08
C LEU A 162 18.40 -22.97 5.43
N ARG A 163 19.14 -23.57 4.50
CA ARG A 163 20.58 -23.86 4.68
C ARG A 163 20.93 -24.57 5.99
N GLY A 164 20.05 -25.47 6.45
CA GLY A 164 20.24 -26.21 7.71
C GLY A 164 19.54 -25.60 8.92
N ILE A 165 19.15 -24.33 8.86
CA ILE A 165 18.53 -23.58 9.97
C ILE A 165 17.02 -23.80 9.94
N LYS A 166 16.45 -24.14 11.09
CA LYS A 166 15.01 -24.31 11.27
C LYS A 166 14.36 -22.94 11.40
N LEU A 167 13.35 -22.67 10.58
CA LEU A 167 12.59 -21.43 10.56
C LEU A 167 11.10 -21.72 10.70
N TYR A 168 10.36 -20.75 11.20
CA TYR A 168 8.89 -20.73 11.20
C TYR A 168 8.42 -19.72 10.16
N ARG A 169 7.65 -20.19 9.18
CA ARG A 169 7.01 -19.32 8.20
C ARG A 169 5.75 -18.73 8.81
N PHE A 170 5.71 -17.42 8.91
CA PHE A 170 4.51 -16.65 9.23
C PHE A 170 4.03 -15.94 7.97
N VAL A 171 2.73 -16.02 7.68
CA VAL A 171 2.11 -15.41 6.51
C VAL A 171 1.10 -14.36 6.95
N VAL A 172 0.93 -13.30 6.17
CA VAL A 172 -0.17 -12.35 6.40
C VAL A 172 -1.48 -13.04 5.96
N PRO A 173 -2.42 -13.33 6.87
CA PRO A 173 -3.60 -14.11 6.53
C PRO A 173 -4.64 -13.27 5.78
N LYS A 174 -5.55 -13.93 5.04
CA LYS A 174 -6.69 -13.28 4.36
C LYS A 174 -7.45 -12.32 5.29
N LEU A 175 -7.68 -12.73 6.53
CA LEU A 175 -8.44 -11.94 7.52
C LEU A 175 -7.81 -10.60 7.88
N ALA A 176 -6.50 -10.42 7.66
CA ALA A 176 -5.81 -9.17 7.99
C ALA A 176 -6.30 -7.99 7.12
N LEU A 177 -6.74 -8.27 5.89
CA LEU A 177 -7.30 -7.29 4.94
C LEU A 177 -8.78 -7.55 4.63
N ALA A 178 -9.44 -8.42 5.38
CA ALA A 178 -10.85 -8.73 5.14
C ALA A 178 -11.78 -7.62 5.65
N SER A 179 -12.97 -7.55 5.07
CA SER A 179 -14.02 -6.62 5.49
C SER A 179 -14.43 -6.82 6.95
N PRO A 180 -15.01 -5.81 7.60
CA PRO A 180 -15.60 -5.93 8.94
C PRO A 180 -16.67 -7.02 9.08
N LEU A 181 -17.27 -7.46 7.97
CA LEU A 181 -18.22 -8.57 7.95
C LEU A 181 -17.51 -9.92 8.18
N GLU A 182 -16.32 -10.11 7.62
CA GLU A 182 -15.49 -11.31 7.80
C GLU A 182 -14.60 -11.21 9.06
N ASN A 183 -14.10 -10.01 9.37
CA ASN A 183 -13.25 -9.74 10.53
C ASN A 183 -13.66 -8.40 11.21
N PRO A 184 -14.49 -8.42 12.27
CA PRO A 184 -14.98 -7.23 12.96
C PRO A 184 -13.90 -6.28 13.48
N ASP A 185 -12.70 -6.79 13.77
CA ASP A 185 -11.56 -5.98 14.22
C ASP A 185 -11.13 -4.95 13.16
N ASN A 186 -11.47 -5.17 11.88
CA ASN A 186 -11.13 -4.25 10.79
C ASN A 186 -12.10 -3.08 10.60
N HIS A 187 -13.12 -2.92 11.45
CA HIS A 187 -14.16 -1.88 11.31
C HIS A 187 -13.59 -0.46 11.10
N CYS A 188 -12.54 -0.09 11.84
CA CYS A 188 -11.93 1.24 11.77
C CYS A 188 -10.96 1.44 10.59
N PHE A 189 -10.64 0.40 9.81
CA PHE A 189 -9.93 0.56 8.53
C PHE A 189 -10.88 0.79 7.35
N CYS A 190 -12.20 0.69 7.57
CA CYS A 190 -13.20 1.05 6.57
C CYS A 190 -13.51 2.55 6.63
N THR A 191 -12.89 3.31 5.76
CA THR A 191 -12.93 4.79 5.74
C THR A 191 -14.03 5.37 4.86
N ASP A 192 -14.59 4.58 3.91
CA ASP A 192 -15.51 5.07 2.89
C ASP A 192 -16.54 4.02 2.50
N LEU A 193 -17.81 4.30 2.82
CA LEU A 193 -18.92 3.38 2.62
C LEU A 193 -19.32 3.19 1.16
N LEU A 194 -18.97 4.12 0.26
CA LEU A 194 -19.30 3.98 -1.15
C LEU A 194 -18.32 3.01 -1.81
N ILE A 195 -17.03 3.29 -1.69
CA ILE A 195 -15.96 2.49 -2.31
C ILE A 195 -15.94 1.08 -1.73
N SER A 196 -16.12 0.94 -0.42
CA SER A 196 -16.11 -0.35 0.28
C SER A 196 -17.42 -1.14 0.17
N ARG A 197 -18.44 -0.61 -0.53
CA ARG A 197 -19.80 -1.17 -0.60
C ARG A 197 -20.37 -1.45 0.79
N ASN A 198 -20.46 -0.41 1.61
CA ASN A 198 -20.89 -0.45 3.00
C ASN A 198 -20.02 -1.38 3.88
N CYS A 199 -18.70 -1.27 3.73
CA CYS A 199 -17.71 -2.08 4.44
C CYS A 199 -17.88 -3.59 4.23
N THR A 200 -18.23 -4.02 3.00
CA THR A 200 -18.32 -5.44 2.64
C THR A 200 -17.20 -5.90 1.72
N GLY A 201 -16.49 -4.97 1.08
CA GLY A 201 -15.30 -5.26 0.28
C GLY A 201 -14.09 -5.68 1.12
N SER A 202 -13.43 -6.74 0.68
CA SER A 202 -12.24 -7.35 1.30
C SER A 202 -11.02 -7.21 0.38
N GLY A 203 -9.82 -7.35 0.96
CA GLY A 203 -8.52 -7.49 0.27
C GLY A 203 -7.91 -6.20 -0.28
N VAL A 204 -8.48 -5.03 0.07
CA VAL A 204 -7.91 -3.72 -0.23
C VAL A 204 -7.88 -2.84 1.03
N LEU A 205 -6.89 -1.95 1.12
CA LEU A 205 -6.72 -1.00 2.21
C LEU A 205 -6.63 0.42 1.65
N ASP A 206 -7.52 1.30 2.10
CA ASP A 206 -7.50 2.72 1.74
C ASP A 206 -6.38 3.45 2.47
N LEU A 207 -5.44 4.05 1.72
CA LEU A 207 -4.33 4.80 2.26
C LEU A 207 -4.51 6.33 2.19
N ARG A 208 -5.67 6.83 1.76
CA ARG A 208 -5.93 8.29 1.65
C ARG A 208 -5.55 9.05 2.92
N ALA A 209 -5.81 8.47 4.10
CA ALA A 209 -5.54 9.08 5.40
C ALA A 209 -4.04 9.39 5.64
N CYS A 210 -3.13 8.58 5.10
CA CYS A 210 -1.68 8.78 5.27
C CYS A 210 -0.96 9.24 4.00
N GLN A 211 -1.61 9.17 2.84
CA GLN A 211 -1.08 9.59 1.54
C GLN A 211 -1.57 10.99 1.12
N GLY A 212 -1.99 11.81 2.08
CA GLY A 212 -2.40 13.20 1.83
C GLY A 212 -3.65 13.32 0.96
N GLY A 213 -4.61 12.41 1.13
CA GLY A 213 -5.86 12.39 0.38
C GLY A 213 -5.76 11.79 -1.03
N LYS A 214 -4.57 11.42 -1.50
CA LYS A 214 -4.41 10.72 -2.79
C LYS A 214 -5.19 9.41 -2.76
N PRO A 215 -6.00 9.07 -3.79
CA PRO A 215 -6.88 7.90 -3.83
C PRO A 215 -6.08 6.60 -4.08
N ILE A 216 -5.10 6.35 -3.21
CA ILE A 216 -4.19 5.20 -3.26
C ILE A 216 -4.75 4.10 -2.36
N PHE A 217 -4.81 2.90 -2.91
CA PHE A 217 -5.24 1.71 -2.20
C PHE A 217 -4.15 0.65 -2.31
N LEU A 218 -3.88 -0.05 -1.21
CA LEU A 218 -3.02 -1.22 -1.22
C LEU A 218 -3.82 -2.50 -1.32
N SER A 219 -3.24 -3.50 -1.98
CA SER A 219 -3.72 -4.88 -1.98
C SER A 219 -2.53 -5.84 -2.01
N MET A 220 -2.80 -7.14 -1.92
CA MET A 220 -1.83 -8.15 -2.33
C MET A 220 -1.77 -8.21 -3.88
N PRO A 221 -0.65 -8.63 -4.49
CA PRO A 221 -0.52 -8.72 -5.95
C PRO A 221 -1.63 -9.51 -6.62
N HIS A 222 -2.03 -9.02 -7.80
CA HIS A 222 -3.19 -9.49 -8.57
C HIS A 222 -4.48 -9.54 -7.74
N PHE A 223 -4.60 -8.68 -6.73
CA PHE A 223 -5.72 -8.65 -5.80
C PHE A 223 -5.98 -9.98 -5.09
N LEU A 224 -4.92 -10.70 -4.73
CA LEU A 224 -5.04 -11.91 -3.91
C LEU A 224 -5.85 -11.60 -2.63
N TYR A 225 -6.89 -12.41 -2.38
CA TYR A 225 -7.86 -12.27 -1.29
C TYR A 225 -8.86 -11.11 -1.39
N ALA A 226 -8.89 -10.36 -2.49
CA ALA A 226 -9.88 -9.32 -2.70
C ALA A 226 -11.26 -9.89 -3.06
N SER A 227 -12.30 -9.07 -2.86
CA SER A 227 -13.66 -9.40 -3.27
C SER A 227 -13.80 -9.48 -4.79
N ASP A 228 -14.67 -10.39 -5.26
CA ASP A 228 -14.86 -10.68 -6.68
C ASP A 228 -15.20 -9.44 -7.52
N PHE A 229 -15.98 -8.49 -7.00
CA PHE A 229 -16.33 -7.28 -7.74
C PHE A 229 -15.11 -6.41 -8.14
N ILE A 230 -13.98 -6.56 -7.46
CA ILE A 230 -12.72 -5.89 -7.82
C ILE A 230 -12.05 -6.66 -8.97
N LEU A 231 -12.00 -7.99 -8.85
CA LEU A 231 -11.43 -8.89 -9.87
C LEU A 231 -12.22 -8.81 -11.19
N ASP A 232 -13.55 -8.85 -11.11
CA ASP A 232 -14.47 -8.85 -12.25
C ASP A 232 -14.43 -7.54 -13.07
N SER A 233 -13.83 -6.48 -12.51
CA SER A 233 -13.70 -5.19 -13.19
C SER A 233 -12.48 -5.09 -14.11
N LEU A 234 -11.58 -6.09 -14.11
CA LEU A 234 -10.28 -6.04 -14.78
C LEU A 234 -9.92 -7.38 -15.43
N ASP A 235 -9.55 -7.32 -16.71
CA ASP A 235 -8.97 -8.46 -17.41
C ASP A 235 -7.46 -8.61 -17.13
N GLY A 236 -6.97 -9.84 -17.09
CA GLY A 236 -5.53 -10.15 -17.00
C GLY A 236 -4.99 -10.38 -15.58
N LEU A 237 -5.85 -10.36 -14.56
CA LEU A 237 -5.48 -10.72 -13.19
C LEU A 237 -5.41 -12.25 -13.01
N SER A 238 -4.45 -12.74 -12.23
CA SER A 238 -4.28 -14.17 -11.94
C SER A 238 -3.76 -14.34 -10.50
N PRO A 239 -4.60 -14.14 -9.47
CA PRO A 239 -4.16 -14.26 -8.08
C PRO A 239 -3.70 -15.70 -7.77
N ASN A 240 -2.47 -15.83 -7.26
CA ASN A 240 -1.87 -17.09 -6.84
C ASN A 240 -1.28 -16.94 -5.43
N ILE A 241 -1.60 -17.86 -4.53
CA ILE A 241 -1.14 -17.77 -3.12
C ILE A 241 0.39 -17.87 -3.03
N GLU A 242 1.00 -18.83 -3.73
CA GLU A 242 2.46 -19.06 -3.65
C GLU A 242 3.26 -17.87 -4.20
N GLU A 243 2.75 -17.22 -5.24
CA GLU A 243 3.41 -16.09 -5.91
C GLU A 243 3.11 -14.73 -5.28
N HIS A 244 1.93 -14.54 -4.67
CA HIS A 244 1.46 -13.22 -4.25
C HIS A 244 1.27 -13.06 -2.74
N GLN A 245 1.36 -14.13 -1.94
CA GLN A 245 1.27 -14.00 -0.48
C GLN A 245 2.54 -13.38 0.12
N THR A 246 2.36 -12.51 1.13
CA THR A 246 3.46 -11.99 1.95
C THR A 246 3.80 -12.96 3.09
N PHE A 247 5.09 -13.23 3.29
CA PHE A 247 5.58 -14.08 4.38
C PHE A 247 6.90 -13.59 4.98
N VAL A 248 7.14 -13.99 6.23
CA VAL A 248 8.43 -13.89 6.93
C VAL A 248 8.79 -15.27 7.52
N ASP A 249 10.04 -15.70 7.31
CA ASP A 249 10.61 -16.92 7.87
C ASP A 249 11.55 -16.55 9.02
N VAL A 250 11.12 -16.86 10.23
CA VAL A 250 11.76 -16.41 11.48
C VAL A 250 12.49 -17.58 12.15
N GLU A 251 13.74 -17.38 12.56
CA GLU A 251 14.47 -18.36 13.36
C GLU A 251 13.95 -18.33 14.80
N PRO A 252 13.42 -19.44 15.33
CA PRO A 252 12.59 -19.40 16.53
C PRO A 252 13.34 -19.13 17.82
N ILE A 253 14.65 -19.41 17.90
CA ILE A 253 15.44 -19.19 19.12
C ILE A 253 15.77 -17.71 19.28
N THR A 254 16.29 -17.09 18.22
CA THR A 254 16.76 -15.70 18.20
C THR A 254 15.66 -14.69 17.88
N GLY A 255 14.63 -15.09 17.14
CA GLY A 255 13.59 -14.20 16.63
C GLY A 255 13.99 -13.43 15.37
N PHE A 256 15.13 -13.72 14.76
CA PHE A 256 15.56 -13.02 13.54
C PHE A 256 14.82 -13.50 12.30
N THR A 257 14.35 -12.56 11.48
CA THR A 257 13.82 -12.85 10.14
C THR A 257 15.00 -13.17 9.23
N MET A 258 15.05 -14.40 8.73
CA MET A 258 16.16 -14.88 7.89
C MET A 258 15.81 -14.92 6.41
N HIS A 259 14.53 -15.04 6.08
CA HIS A 259 14.05 -14.98 4.71
C HIS A 259 12.65 -14.38 4.70
N PHE A 260 12.36 -13.50 3.78
CA PHE A 260 11.02 -12.90 3.68
C PHE A 260 10.70 -12.54 2.24
N ALA A 261 9.41 -12.45 1.96
CA ALA A 261 8.89 -11.81 0.76
C ALA A 261 7.72 -10.91 1.16
N LYS A 262 7.94 -9.60 1.11
CA LYS A 262 6.92 -8.58 1.28
C LYS A 262 6.38 -8.21 -0.09
N ARG A 263 5.13 -8.59 -0.33
CA ARG A 263 4.48 -8.48 -1.62
C ARG A 263 3.26 -7.58 -1.51
N LEU A 264 3.30 -6.45 -2.21
CA LEU A 264 2.29 -5.41 -2.15
C LEU A 264 1.95 -4.94 -3.56
N GLN A 265 0.71 -4.49 -3.75
CA GLN A 265 0.25 -3.87 -4.98
C GLN A 265 -0.32 -2.49 -4.68
N VAL A 266 0.14 -1.51 -5.45
CA VAL A 266 -0.34 -0.13 -5.42
C VAL A 266 -1.44 0.02 -6.47
N ASN A 267 -2.59 0.51 -6.02
CA ASN A 267 -3.77 0.73 -6.85
C ASN A 267 -4.21 2.19 -6.74
N VAL A 268 -4.81 2.71 -7.80
CA VAL A 268 -5.43 4.04 -7.82
C VAL A 268 -6.93 3.87 -8.04
N TYR A 269 -7.71 4.42 -7.12
CA TYR A 269 -9.15 4.51 -7.28
C TYR A 269 -9.52 5.76 -8.08
N PHE A 270 -10.39 5.60 -9.07
CA PHE A 270 -11.01 6.73 -9.77
C PHE A 270 -12.40 6.32 -10.29
N ASN A 271 -13.27 7.32 -10.44
CA ASN A 271 -14.65 7.12 -10.85
C ASN A 271 -15.04 8.11 -11.96
N ARG A 272 -16.15 7.81 -12.63
CA ARG A 272 -16.81 8.71 -13.57
C ARG A 272 -17.11 10.05 -12.89
N THR A 273 -16.81 11.12 -13.63
CA THR A 273 -17.30 12.47 -13.33
C THR A 273 -17.63 13.17 -14.64
N ASP A 274 -18.77 13.85 -14.69
CA ASP A 274 -19.17 14.60 -15.89
C ASP A 274 -18.42 15.95 -16.02
N LYS A 275 -17.64 16.33 -14.99
CA LYS A 275 -16.85 17.57 -14.99
C LYS A 275 -15.51 17.46 -15.70
N ILE A 276 -14.99 16.24 -15.89
CA ILE A 276 -13.73 15.97 -16.57
C ILE A 276 -14.00 15.05 -17.75
N GLU A 277 -13.79 15.56 -18.97
CA GLU A 277 -14.22 14.89 -20.20
C GLU A 277 -13.58 13.51 -20.35
N VAL A 278 -12.30 13.36 -20.00
CA VAL A 278 -11.57 12.09 -20.10
C VAL A 278 -12.09 11.01 -19.14
N LEU A 279 -12.77 11.40 -18.06
CA LEU A 279 -13.38 10.48 -17.09
C LEU A 279 -14.90 10.31 -17.30
N SER A 280 -15.55 11.19 -18.07
CA SER A 280 -17.00 11.20 -18.27
C SER A 280 -17.58 9.93 -18.93
N LYS A 281 -16.75 9.21 -19.70
CA LYS A 281 -17.15 8.00 -20.44
C LYS A 281 -16.93 6.70 -19.67
N LEU A 282 -16.38 6.76 -18.45
CA LEU A 282 -16.24 5.59 -17.61
C LEU A 282 -17.62 5.00 -17.30
N GLN A 283 -17.78 3.69 -17.46
CA GLN A 283 -19.05 3.01 -17.18
C GLN A 283 -19.22 2.71 -15.69
N SER A 284 -18.11 2.56 -14.97
CA SER A 284 -18.05 2.24 -13.55
C SER A 284 -16.82 2.89 -12.91
N GLU A 285 -16.77 2.82 -11.59
CA GLU A 285 -15.57 3.05 -10.81
C GLU A 285 -14.52 1.95 -11.06
N PHE A 286 -13.25 2.29 -10.87
CA PHE A 286 -12.13 1.37 -11.03
C PHE A 286 -11.20 1.43 -9.82
N MET A 287 -10.78 0.24 -9.36
CA MET A 287 -9.62 0.06 -8.49
C MET A 287 -8.46 -0.39 -9.36
N PHE A 288 -7.78 0.54 -10.02
CA PHE A 288 -6.84 0.19 -11.09
C PHE A 288 -5.45 -0.16 -10.54
N PRO A 289 -4.92 -1.37 -10.82
CA PRO A 289 -3.59 -1.77 -10.37
C PRO A 289 -2.52 -1.03 -11.18
N VAL A 290 -1.62 -0.32 -10.48
CA VAL A 290 -0.53 0.42 -11.11
C VAL A 290 0.71 -0.45 -11.21
N VAL A 291 1.13 -1.01 -10.08
CA VAL A 291 2.32 -1.85 -9.97
C VAL A 291 2.19 -2.75 -8.74
N TRP A 292 2.80 -3.92 -8.81
CA TRP A 292 3.07 -4.73 -7.62
C TRP A 292 4.57 -4.97 -7.48
N LEU A 293 5.00 -5.16 -6.24
CA LEU A 293 6.40 -5.30 -5.86
C LEU A 293 6.60 -6.52 -4.98
N ASN A 294 7.81 -7.09 -5.06
CA ASN A 294 8.29 -8.14 -4.18
C ASN A 294 9.61 -7.69 -3.56
N GLU A 295 9.54 -7.18 -2.34
CA GLU A 295 10.73 -6.92 -1.54
C GLU A 295 11.13 -8.21 -0.83
N VAL A 296 12.30 -8.74 -1.17
CA VAL A 296 12.74 -10.08 -0.76
C VAL A 296 14.17 -10.01 -0.23
N GLY A 297 14.43 -10.74 0.85
CA GLY A 297 15.75 -10.95 1.42
C GLY A 297 15.92 -12.41 1.84
N ILE A 298 17.11 -12.98 1.63
CA ILE A 298 17.52 -14.36 1.97
C ILE A 298 18.89 -14.31 2.66
#